data_AF-A0A1A2KY89-F1
#
_entry.id   AF-A0A1A2KY89-F1
#
_cell.length_a   1.000
_cell.length_b   1.000
_cell.length_c   1.000
_cell.angle_alpha   90.00
_cell.angle_beta   90.00
_cell.angle_gamma   90.00
#
_symmetry.space_group_name_H-M   'P 1'
#
loop_
_entity.id
_entity.type
_entity.pdbx_description
1 polymer ?
#
loop_
_entity_poly.entity_id
_entity_poly.type
_entity_poly.pdbx_seq_one_letter_code
_entity_poly.pdbx_strand_id
1 'polypeptide(L)'
;MSLFAKLSELRAVKTQESGGTDELSISRADGFQFRAVSMCQGDVVDLDRLLPFDGELEIVFREVDVRTDETQDVGSIVIRSEELGRGEVTQQVSGAGAHYALTYKVI
;
A
#
# COMPACT_ATOMS: atom_id res chain seq x y z
N MET A 1 0.19 6.53 24.46
CA MET A 1 1.21 7.09 23.55
C MET A 1 0.69 6.86 22.15
N SER A 2 0.79 7.83 21.26
CA SER A 2 0.44 7.62 19.85
C SER A 2 1.53 6.77 19.19
N LEU A 3 1.15 5.70 18.50
CA LEU A 3 2.04 4.89 17.69
C LEU A 3 2.03 5.41 16.25
N PHE A 4 3.11 5.14 15.53
CA PHE A 4 3.21 5.47 14.13
C PHE A 4 3.62 4.26 13.30
N ALA A 5 2.98 4.10 12.16
CA ALA A 5 3.47 3.24 11.09
C ALA A 5 4.32 4.08 10.15
N LYS A 6 5.61 3.79 10.05
CA LYS A 6 6.47 4.32 8.98
C LYS A 6 6.41 3.36 7.80
N LEU A 7 5.77 3.78 6.72
CA LEU A 7 5.78 3.10 5.43
C LEU A 7 7.04 3.53 4.67
N SER A 8 7.86 2.55 4.27
CA SER A 8 9.17 2.81 3.66
C SER A 8 9.15 2.56 2.16
N GLU A 9 8.84 1.33 1.73
CA GLU A 9 8.95 0.92 0.34
C GLU A 9 7.67 0.22 -0.11
N LEU A 10 7.25 0.50 -1.33
CA LEU A 10 6.28 -0.31 -2.05
C LEU A 10 6.90 -0.86 -3.32
N ARG A 11 6.72 -2.16 -3.55
CA ARG A 11 7.14 -2.85 -4.77
C ARG A 11 5.95 -3.40 -5.52
N ALA A 12 5.86 -3.10 -6.81
CA ALA A 12 4.93 -3.75 -7.73
C ALA A 12 5.53 -5.06 -8.22
N VAL A 13 5.16 -6.18 -7.60
CA VAL A 13 5.60 -7.51 -8.03
C VAL A 13 4.93 -7.90 -9.35
N LYS A 14 3.67 -7.49 -9.51
CA LYS A 14 2.88 -7.64 -10.73
C LYS A 14 1.77 -6.60 -10.72
N THR A 15 1.52 -5.94 -11.84
CA THR A 15 0.35 -5.06 -12.06
C THR A 15 -0.73 -5.82 -12.83
N GLN A 16 -1.97 -5.34 -12.81
CA GLN A 16 -3.06 -5.98 -13.56
C GLN A 16 -2.80 -6.00 -15.06
N GLU A 17 -2.37 -4.87 -15.64
CA GLU A 17 -1.99 -4.81 -17.05
C GLU A 17 -0.47 -4.96 -17.26
N SER A 18 -0.09 -5.80 -18.23
CA SER A 18 1.31 -6.01 -18.62
C SER A 18 1.85 -4.95 -19.59
N GLY A 19 0.98 -4.11 -20.15
CA GLY A 19 1.32 -3.11 -21.17
C GLY A 19 0.70 -1.73 -20.96
N GLY A 20 -0.08 -1.55 -19.88
CA GLY A 20 -0.67 -0.30 -19.45
C GLY A 20 0.03 0.22 -18.19
N THR A 21 -0.18 1.50 -17.89
CA THR A 21 0.28 2.12 -16.64
C THR A 21 -0.94 2.29 -15.75
N ASP A 22 -1.17 1.32 -14.86
CA ASP A 22 -2.23 1.41 -13.85
C ASP A 22 -1.80 2.41 -12.78
N GLU A 23 -2.73 3.27 -12.34
CA GLU A 23 -2.48 4.14 -11.19
C GLU A 23 -2.87 3.39 -9.91
N LEU A 24 -1.91 3.19 -9.02
CA LEU A 24 -2.16 2.62 -7.71
C LEU A 24 -2.50 3.72 -6.70
N SER A 25 -3.71 3.68 -6.19
CA SER A 25 -4.17 4.47 -5.04
C SER A 25 -3.92 3.72 -3.74
N ILE A 26 -3.31 4.42 -2.78
CA ILE A 26 -3.02 3.91 -1.43
C ILE A 26 -3.66 4.84 -0.41
N SER A 27 -4.51 4.26 0.41
CA SER A 27 -5.31 4.99 1.39
C SER A 27 -5.39 4.26 2.71
N ARG A 28 -5.85 4.97 3.74
CA ARG A 28 -6.35 4.33 4.96
C ARG A 28 -7.78 3.86 4.73
N ALA A 29 -8.24 2.91 5.53
CA ALA A 29 -9.63 2.44 5.48
C ALA A 29 -10.68 3.54 5.75
N ASP A 30 -10.31 4.65 6.39
CA ASP A 30 -11.16 5.83 6.55
C ASP A 30 -11.34 6.67 5.27
N GLY A 31 -10.71 6.27 4.17
CA GLY A 31 -10.74 6.94 2.88
C GLY A 31 -9.66 8.01 2.70
N PHE A 32 -8.79 8.25 3.68
CA PHE A 32 -7.68 9.19 3.53
C PHE A 32 -6.61 8.62 2.59
N GLN A 33 -6.67 9.04 1.33
CA GLN A 33 -5.64 8.75 0.34
C GLN A 33 -4.39 9.59 0.62
N PHE A 34 -3.25 8.92 0.74
CA PHE A 34 -1.96 9.59 0.97
C PHE A 34 -0.96 9.36 -0.16
N ARG A 35 -1.28 8.46 -1.11
CA ARG A 35 -0.48 8.26 -2.31
C ARG A 35 -1.37 7.84 -3.47
N ALA A 36 -1.03 8.35 -4.65
CA ALA A 36 -1.45 7.87 -5.95
C ALA A 36 -0.18 7.78 -6.79
N VAL A 37 0.09 6.65 -7.44
CA VAL A 37 1.30 6.48 -8.23
C VAL A 37 1.08 5.49 -9.36
N SER A 38 1.44 5.91 -10.57
CA SER A 38 1.59 5.03 -11.71
C SER A 38 2.67 3.98 -11.45
N MET A 39 2.33 2.69 -11.54
CA MET A 39 3.27 1.59 -11.30
C MET A 39 3.31 0.67 -12.52
N CYS A 40 4.51 0.21 -12.86
CA CYS A 40 4.74 -0.93 -13.75
C CYS A 40 5.24 -2.14 -12.96
N GLN A 41 5.11 -3.34 -13.53
CA GLN A 41 5.71 -4.53 -12.95
C GLN A 41 7.23 -4.35 -12.75
N GLY A 42 7.69 -4.60 -11.52
CA GLY A 42 9.08 -4.44 -11.11
C GLY A 42 9.39 -3.10 -10.46
N ASP A 43 8.49 -2.11 -10.56
CA ASP A 43 8.70 -0.79 -9.99
C ASP A 43 8.79 -0.83 -8.46
N VAL A 44 9.59 0.10 -7.95
CA VAL A 44 9.83 0.30 -6.53
C VAL A 44 9.67 1.78 -6.23
N VAL A 45 8.85 2.10 -5.24
CA VAL A 45 8.57 3.46 -4.82
C VAL A 45 8.85 3.62 -3.34
N ASP A 46 9.65 4.63 -3.01
CA ASP A 46 9.80 5.11 -1.64
C ASP A 46 8.53 5.88 -1.24
N LEU A 47 7.90 5.45 -0.15
CA LEU A 47 6.72 6.10 0.39
C LEU A 47 7.07 7.20 1.38
N ASP A 48 8.19 7.06 2.10
CA ASP A 48 8.62 7.84 3.28
C ASP A 48 7.45 8.46 4.06
N ARG A 49 6.47 7.63 4.42
CA ARG A 49 5.20 8.09 4.99
C ARG A 49 5.07 7.67 6.44
N LEU A 50 4.77 8.62 7.31
CA LEU A 50 4.49 8.38 8.72
C LEU A 50 3.00 8.55 8.98
N LEU A 51 2.33 7.49 9.44
CA LEU A 51 0.89 7.47 9.70
C LEU A 51 0.61 7.21 11.18
N PRO A 52 -0.07 8.12 11.90
CA PRO A 52 -0.48 7.88 13.27
C PRO A 52 -1.61 6.86 13.34
N PHE A 53 -1.58 5.99 14.34
CA PHE A 53 -2.67 5.04 14.60
C PHE A 53 -2.75 4.63 16.08
N ASP A 54 -3.88 4.03 16.46
CA ASP A 54 -4.14 3.48 17.79
C ASP A 54 -4.79 2.10 17.65
N GLY A 55 -4.17 1.07 18.21
CA GLY A 55 -4.55 -0.33 18.05
C GLY A 55 -4.23 -0.91 16.66
N GLU A 56 -4.97 -0.51 15.63
CA GLU A 56 -4.89 -1.08 14.28
C GLU A 56 -4.95 0.00 13.19
N LEU A 57 -4.18 -0.20 12.11
CA LEU A 57 -4.17 0.62 10.92
C LEU A 57 -4.31 -0.26 9.68
N GLU A 58 -5.41 -0.08 8.95
CA GLU A 58 -5.61 -0.73 7.66
C GLU A 58 -5.20 0.20 6.50
N ILE A 59 -4.33 -0.32 5.64
CA ILE A 59 -3.87 0.30 4.40
C ILE A 59 -4.55 -0.40 3.23
N VAL A 60 -5.32 0.34 2.45
CA VAL A 60 -6.12 -0.15 1.33
C VAL A 60 -5.43 0.20 0.01
N PHE A 61 -5.42 -0.77 -0.91
CA PHE A 61 -4.82 -0.68 -2.23
C PHE A 61 -5.91 -0.82 -3.30
N ARG A 62 -5.95 0.14 -4.22
CA ARG A 62 -6.85 0.13 -5.37
C ARG A 62 -6.09 0.50 -6.63
N GLU A 63 -6.23 -0.29 -7.68
CA GLU A 63 -5.79 0.11 -9.01
C GLU A 63 -6.91 0.93 -9.67
N VAL A 64 -6.52 1.98 -10.36
CA VAL A 64 -7.39 2.84 -11.16
C VAL A 64 -6.92 2.74 -12.60
N ASP A 65 -7.81 2.28 -13.48
CA ASP A 65 -7.57 2.32 -14.92
C ASP A 65 -7.69 3.78 -15.38
N VAL A 66 -6.55 4.35 -15.77
CA VAL A 66 -6.45 5.76 -16.19
C VAL A 66 -7.25 6.09 -17.47
N ARG A 67 -7.69 5.09 -18.24
CA ARG A 67 -8.48 5.28 -19.47
C ARG A 67 -9.97 5.24 -19.22
N THR A 68 -10.41 4.40 -18.30
CA THR A 68 -11.84 4.17 -18.02
C THR A 68 -12.31 4.80 -16.72
N ASP A 69 -11.38 5.23 -15.86
CA ASP A 69 -11.60 5.68 -14.48
C ASP A 69 -12.25 4.59 -13.59
N GLU A 70 -12.24 3.34 -14.05
CA GLU A 70 -12.72 2.21 -13.27
C GLU A 70 -11.71 1.91 -12.15
N THR A 71 -12.23 1.77 -10.93
CA THR A 71 -11.43 1.46 -9.74
C THR A 71 -11.64 0.00 -9.36
N GLN A 72 -10.55 -0.72 -9.11
CA GLN A 72 -10.60 -2.11 -8.68
C GLN A 72 -9.84 -2.31 -7.36
N ASP A 73 -10.50 -2.99 -6.40
CA ASP A 73 -9.88 -3.33 -5.13
C ASP A 73 -8.83 -4.42 -5.32
N VAL A 74 -7.58 -4.12 -4.93
CA VAL A 74 -6.48 -5.08 -4.91
C VAL A 74 -6.44 -5.80 -3.56
N GLY A 75 -6.70 -5.08 -2.47
CA GLY A 75 -6.78 -5.63 -1.12
C GLY A 75 -6.27 -4.65 -0.07
N SER A 76 -6.02 -5.16 1.14
CA SER A 76 -5.53 -4.35 2.25
C SER A 76 -4.47 -5.05 3.09
N ILE A 77 -3.67 -4.25 3.79
CA ILE A 77 -2.68 -4.67 4.78
C ILE A 77 -3.08 -4.08 6.12
N VAL A 78 -3.02 -4.92 7.15
CA VAL A 78 -3.35 -4.53 8.52
C VAL A 78 -2.08 -4.47 9.35
N ILE A 79 -1.78 -3.28 9.86
CA ILE A 79 -0.64 -3.00 10.75
C ILE A 79 -1.18 -2.88 12.17
N ARG A 80 -0.63 -3.66 13.10
CA ARG A 80 -1.10 -3.68 14.50
C ARG A 80 -0.08 -3.11 15.47
N SER A 81 -0.57 -2.56 16.58
CA SER A 81 0.28 -2.04 17.65
C SER A 81 1.19 -3.10 18.26
N GLU A 82 0.80 -4.39 18.24
CA GLU A 82 1.64 -5.48 18.76
C GLU A 82 2.89 -5.76 17.89
N GLU A 83 3.02 -5.10 16.74
CA GLU A 83 4.20 -5.17 15.89
C GLU A 83 5.28 -4.17 16.31
N LEU A 84 5.02 -3.32 17.31
CA LEU A 84 6.01 -2.42 17.88
C LEU A 84 7.28 -3.19 18.28
N GLY A 85 8.43 -2.71 17.82
CA GLY A 85 9.73 -3.30 18.13
C GLY A 85 10.11 -4.53 17.30
N ARG A 86 9.28 -4.98 16.34
CA ARG A 86 9.64 -6.08 15.43
C ARG A 86 10.65 -5.69 14.34
N GLY A 87 10.97 -4.41 14.21
CA GLY A 87 11.82 -3.88 13.15
C GLY A 87 11.02 -3.63 11.87
N GLU A 88 11.67 -3.80 10.72
CA GLU A 88 11.03 -3.68 9.41
C GLU A 88 10.28 -4.97 9.07
N VAL A 89 9.04 -4.80 8.59
CA VAL A 89 8.13 -5.87 8.19
C VAL A 89 7.74 -5.63 6.74
N THR A 90 7.77 -6.68 5.92
CA THR A 90 7.24 -6.65 4.56
C THR A 90 6.01 -7.54 4.50
N GLN A 91 4.87 -6.97 4.12
CA GLN A 91 3.64 -7.71 3.87
C GLN A 91 3.26 -7.63 2.39
N GLN A 92 2.69 -8.71 1.88
CA GLN A 92 2.22 -8.81 0.50
C GLN A 92 0.71 -8.64 0.45
N VAL A 93 0.24 -7.96 -0.59
CA VAL A 93 -1.18 -7.80 -0.92
C VAL A 93 -1.40 -8.21 -2.37
N SER A 94 -2.49 -8.92 -2.61
CA SER A 94 -2.82 -9.42 -3.94
C SER A 94 -4.31 -9.54 -4.15
N GLY A 95 -4.76 -9.13 -5.32
CA GLY A 95 -6.14 -9.18 -5.78
C GLY A 95 -6.23 -8.55 -7.15
N ALA A 96 -7.36 -8.71 -7.83
CA ALA A 96 -7.57 -8.16 -9.17
C ALA A 96 -6.54 -8.57 -10.26
N GLY A 97 -5.67 -9.55 -9.99
CA GLY A 97 -4.57 -9.93 -10.87
C GLY A 97 -3.25 -9.20 -10.62
N ALA A 98 -3.22 -8.27 -9.66
CA ALA A 98 -2.05 -7.54 -9.20
C ALA A 98 -1.47 -8.08 -7.89
N HIS A 99 -0.19 -7.80 -7.66
CA HIS A 99 0.60 -8.22 -6.49
C HIS A 99 1.56 -7.09 -6.08
N TYR A 100 1.44 -6.64 -4.83
CA TYR A 100 2.32 -5.64 -4.25
C TYR A 100 2.94 -6.13 -2.95
N ALA A 101 4.11 -5.58 -2.62
CA ALA A 101 4.78 -5.78 -1.34
C ALA A 101 5.04 -4.44 -0.67
N LEU A 102 4.47 -4.23 0.52
CA LEU A 102 4.66 -3.03 1.34
C LEU A 102 5.62 -3.33 2.48
N THR A 103 6.68 -2.56 2.59
CA THR A 103 7.61 -2.57 3.71
C THR A 103 7.33 -1.41 4.66
N TYR A 104 7.17 -1.71 5.94
CA TYR A 104 6.87 -0.73 6.98
C TYR A 104 7.54 -1.11 8.32
N LYS A 105 7.46 -0.19 9.29
CA LYS A 105 7.81 -0.46 10.70
C LYS A 105 6.89 0.29 11.64
N VAL A 106 6.63 -0.27 12.82
CA VAL A 106 5.88 0.38 13.90
C VAL A 106 6.86 1.00 14.89
N ILE A 107 6.70 2.31 15.15
CA ILE A 107 7.54 3.13 16.04
C ILE A 107 6.72 3.99 17.00
#